data_AF-A0AAU9K100-F1
#
_entry.id   AF-A0AAU9K100-F1
#
_cell.length_a   1.000
_cell.length_b   1.000
_cell.length_c   1.000
_cell.angle_alpha   90.00
_cell.angle_beta   90.00
_cell.angle_gamma   90.00
#
_symmetry.space_group_name_H-M   'P 1'
#
loop_
_entity.id
_entity.type
_entity.pdbx_description
1 polymer ?
#
loop_
_entity_poly.entity_id
_entity_poly.type
_entity_poly.pdbx_seq_one_letter_code
_entity_poly.pdbx_strand_id
1 'polypeptide(L)'
;MISDYFIYFNDCSINSNVWQCNDKNIENYPSIKFILDNQYFEIPNTAYVKYNKETDTITLLLLPSNNSKWVLGSPFLRQFIAIFTQGIGIQSTIGLANIDIKPKNSSSSASNFWSDWSLYFYIGIGVAGCLIVVILLIILYRLKKRR
;
A
#
# COMPACT_ATOMS: atom_id res chain seq x y z
N MET A 1 20.50 -2.31 -23.40
CA MET A 1 21.59 -3.13 -22.82
C MET A 1 21.41 -3.02 -21.31
N ILE A 2 21.03 -4.11 -20.63
CA ILE A 2 20.88 -4.09 -19.18
C ILE A 2 22.31 -4.18 -18.63
N SER A 3 22.79 -3.13 -17.98
CA SER A 3 24.10 -3.14 -17.33
C SER A 3 24.04 -4.11 -16.15
N ASP A 4 24.88 -5.13 -16.17
CA ASP A 4 25.02 -6.09 -15.08
C ASP A 4 25.59 -5.38 -13.84
N TYR A 5 24.71 -4.90 -12.96
CA TYR A 5 25.08 -4.54 -11.61
C TYR A 5 25.05 -5.81 -10.76
N PHE A 6 26.22 -6.36 -10.46
CA PHE A 6 26.35 -7.38 -9.42
C PHE A 6 26.13 -6.72 -8.07
N ILE A 7 24.96 -6.92 -7.49
CA ILE A 7 24.69 -6.50 -6.12
C ILE A 7 25.27 -7.58 -5.20
N TYR A 8 26.41 -7.30 -4.60
CA TYR A 8 27.00 -8.16 -3.58
C TYR A 8 26.36 -7.86 -2.23
N PHE A 9 25.63 -8.84 -1.69
CA PHE A 9 25.10 -8.76 -0.34
C PHE A 9 25.96 -9.62 0.59
N ASN A 10 26.84 -8.99 1.36
CA ASN A 10 27.87 -9.71 2.12
C ASN A 10 27.37 -10.48 3.36
N ASP A 11 26.10 -10.36 3.73
CA ASP A 11 25.52 -11.00 4.93
C ASP A 11 24.14 -11.62 4.69
N CYS A 12 23.94 -12.15 3.49
CA CYS A 12 22.67 -12.81 3.12
C CYS A 12 22.86 -14.30 2.90
N SER A 13 21.86 -15.07 3.30
CA SER A 13 21.76 -16.51 3.06
C SER A 13 20.48 -16.80 2.30
N ILE A 14 20.47 -17.86 1.49
CA ILE A 14 19.27 -18.28 0.76
C ILE A 14 18.48 -19.22 1.68
N ASN A 15 17.28 -18.80 2.06
CA ASN A 15 16.31 -19.64 2.76
C ASN A 15 15.09 -19.83 1.86
N SER A 16 14.80 -21.07 1.46
CA SER A 16 13.58 -21.41 0.71
C SER A 16 13.37 -20.58 -0.56
N ASN A 17 14.43 -20.41 -1.35
CA ASN A 17 14.46 -19.58 -2.57
C ASN A 17 14.23 -18.09 -2.34
N VAL A 18 14.61 -17.54 -1.19
CA VAL A 18 14.61 -16.09 -0.97
C VAL A 18 15.90 -15.72 -0.23
N TRP A 19 16.50 -14.57 -0.56
CA TRP A 19 17.64 -14.08 0.21
C TRP A 19 17.16 -13.46 1.51
N GLN A 20 17.71 -13.94 2.61
CA GLN A 20 17.49 -13.44 3.96
C GLN A 20 18.80 -12.87 4.49
N CYS A 21 18.77 -11.62 4.91
CA CYS A 21 19.92 -10.84 5.32
C CYS A 21 19.78 -10.46 6.80
N ASN A 22 20.90 -10.50 7.53
CA ASN A 22 20.93 -10.14 8.95
C ASN A 22 20.88 -8.63 9.19
N ASP A 23 21.05 -7.82 8.14
CA ASP A 23 20.83 -6.38 8.21
C ASP A 23 19.34 -6.07 8.44
N LYS A 24 19.09 -4.99 9.18
CA LYS A 24 17.75 -4.50 9.53
C LYS A 24 17.44 -3.16 8.87
N ASN A 25 18.46 -2.46 8.35
CA ASN A 25 18.26 -1.16 7.77
C ASN A 25 18.01 -1.27 6.26
N ILE A 26 16.76 -1.00 5.85
CA ILE A 26 16.38 -0.98 4.44
C ILE A 26 17.18 0.07 3.65
N GLU A 27 17.60 1.16 4.30
CA GLU A 27 18.34 2.25 3.66
C GLU A 27 19.75 1.84 3.19
N ASN A 28 20.31 0.76 3.73
CA ASN A 28 21.61 0.24 3.31
C ASN A 28 21.56 -0.41 1.92
N TYR A 29 20.36 -0.65 1.38
CA TYR A 29 20.15 -1.28 0.09
C TYR A 29 19.95 -0.22 -1.00
N PRO A 30 20.64 -0.34 -2.15
CA PRO A 30 20.59 0.68 -3.21
C PRO A 30 19.29 0.61 -4.02
N SER A 31 18.96 1.65 -4.77
CA SER A 31 17.97 1.50 -5.84
C SER A 31 18.56 0.70 -7.02
N ILE A 32 17.70 0.01 -7.76
CA ILE A 32 18.09 -0.76 -8.95
C ILE A 32 17.61 -0.04 -10.20
N LYS A 33 18.53 0.22 -11.15
CA LYS A 33 18.22 0.92 -12.40
C LYS A 33 18.25 -0.03 -13.58
N PHE A 34 17.13 -0.11 -14.30
CA PHE A 34 17.02 -0.79 -15.58
C PHE A 34 17.11 0.24 -16.71
N ILE A 35 17.89 -0.07 -17.73
CA ILE A 35 18.00 0.76 -18.94
C ILE A 35 17.33 0.02 -20.09
N LEU A 36 16.15 0.50 -20.49
CA LEU A 36 15.34 -0.07 -21.57
C LEU A 36 15.10 1.03 -22.60
N ASP A 37 15.48 0.77 -23.85
CA ASP A 37 15.38 1.74 -24.96
C ASP A 37 15.91 3.15 -24.62
N ASN A 38 17.09 3.20 -24.00
CA ASN A 38 17.76 4.43 -23.56
C ASN A 38 17.00 5.25 -22.49
N GLN A 39 15.94 4.69 -21.91
CA GLN A 39 15.22 5.25 -20.77
C GLN A 39 15.56 4.50 -19.47
N TYR A 40 15.53 5.24 -18.35
CA TYR A 40 15.85 4.73 -17.03
C TYR A 40 14.58 4.38 -16.26
N PHE A 41 14.52 3.15 -15.76
CA PHE A 41 13.47 2.65 -14.89
C PHE A 41 14.09 2.25 -13.56
N GLU A 42 13.88 3.08 -12.54
CA GLU A 42 14.46 2.91 -11.21
C GLU A 42 13.47 2.24 -10.25
N ILE A 43 13.87 1.09 -9.70
CA ILE A 43 13.17 0.43 -8.60
C ILE A 43 13.79 0.91 -7.28
N PRO A 44 13.03 1.56 -6.39
CA PRO A 44 13.53 1.92 -5.06
C PRO A 44 13.77 0.67 -4.21
N ASN A 45 14.68 0.76 -3.24
CA ASN A 45 14.96 -0.32 -2.28
C ASN A 45 13.70 -0.85 -1.59
N THR A 46 12.78 0.02 -1.19
CA THR A 46 11.50 -0.35 -0.55
C THR A 46 10.59 -1.25 -1.40
N ALA A 47 10.80 -1.33 -2.72
CA ALA A 47 10.01 -2.18 -3.59
C ALA A 47 10.50 -3.64 -3.63
N TYR A 48 11.80 -3.88 -3.38
CA TYR A 48 12.40 -5.22 -3.44
C TYR A 48 12.98 -5.70 -2.11
N VAL A 49 13.10 -4.83 -1.11
CA VAL A 49 13.57 -5.12 0.24
C VAL A 49 12.38 -5.11 1.19
N LYS A 50 12.22 -6.16 2.00
CA LYS A 50 11.18 -6.25 3.03
C LYS A 50 11.77 -6.62 4.37
N TYR A 51 11.47 -5.83 5.39
CA TYR A 51 11.79 -6.19 6.77
C TYR A 51 10.77 -7.21 7.30
N ASN A 52 11.26 -8.35 7.77
CA ASN A 52 10.45 -9.36 8.44
C ASN A 52 10.59 -9.20 9.96
N LYS A 53 9.49 -8.84 10.61
CA LYS A 53 9.44 -8.62 12.06
C LYS A 53 9.56 -9.90 12.89
N GLU A 54 9.14 -11.04 12.35
CA GLU A 54 9.13 -12.31 13.09
C GLU A 54 10.54 -12.90 13.22
N THR A 55 11.31 -12.78 12.14
CA THR A 55 12.69 -13.29 12.08
C THR A 55 13.73 -12.19 12.28
N ASP A 56 13.31 -10.93 12.45
CA ASP A 56 14.19 -9.78 12.70
C ASP A 56 15.29 -9.63 11.63
N THR A 57 14.91 -9.86 10.37
CA THR A 57 15.82 -9.91 9.20
C THR A 57 15.21 -9.22 8.01
N ILE A 58 16.06 -8.85 7.05
CA ILE A 58 15.63 -8.37 5.74
C ILE A 58 15.45 -9.55 4.77
N THR A 59 14.42 -9.48 3.97
CA THR A 59 14.13 -10.40 2.87
C THR A 59 14.23 -9.65 1.55
N LEU A 60 15.02 -10.16 0.60
CA LEU A 60 15.15 -9.59 -0.73
C LEU A 60 14.30 -10.38 -1.73
N LEU A 61 13.53 -9.67 -2.54
CA LEU A 61 12.69 -10.23 -3.60
C LEU A 61 13.45 -10.43 -4.92
N LEU A 62 14.77 -10.24 -4.91
CA LEU A 62 15.67 -10.50 -6.02
C LEU A 62 16.17 -11.93 -5.90
N LEU A 63 16.05 -12.71 -6.97
CA LEU A 63 16.46 -14.10 -6.99
C LEU A 63 17.68 -14.27 -7.88
N PRO A 64 18.72 -14.97 -7.41
CA PRO A 64 19.85 -15.28 -8.26
C PRO A 64 19.35 -16.28 -9.32
N SER A 65 19.65 -16.00 -10.58
CA SER A 65 19.37 -16.92 -11.67
C SER A 65 20.68 -17.27 -12.35
N ASN A 66 20.86 -18.55 -12.67
CA ASN A 66 21.97 -19.00 -13.51
C ASN A 66 21.75 -18.62 -14.99
N ASN A 67 20.61 -18.02 -15.32
CA ASN A 67 20.31 -17.55 -16.66
C ASN A 67 20.78 -16.10 -16.84
N SER A 68 21.23 -15.77 -18.05
CA SER A 68 21.62 -14.41 -18.47
C SER A 68 20.42 -13.47 -18.71
N LYS A 69 19.21 -13.84 -18.25
CA LYS A 69 17.97 -13.10 -18.50
C LYS A 69 17.31 -12.69 -17.19
N TRP A 70 16.91 -11.43 -17.13
CA TRP A 70 16.10 -10.89 -16.03
C TRP A 70 14.63 -11.27 -16.20
N VAL A 71 14.00 -11.73 -15.12
CA VAL A 71 12.55 -11.89 -15.04
C VAL A 71 12.00 -10.75 -14.19
N LEU A 72 11.33 -9.80 -14.85
CA LEU A 72 10.76 -8.63 -14.18
C LEU A 72 9.43 -8.99 -13.53
N GLY A 73 9.47 -9.31 -12.24
CA GLY A 73 8.32 -9.73 -11.46
C GLY A 73 7.54 -8.58 -10.81
N SER A 74 6.77 -8.94 -9.78
CA SER A 74 5.91 -7.99 -9.06
C SER A 74 6.62 -6.76 -8.47
N PRO A 75 7.89 -6.79 -8.01
CA PRO A 75 8.57 -5.58 -7.53
C PRO A 75 8.71 -4.50 -8.61
N PHE A 76 8.97 -4.91 -9.86
CA PHE A 76 9.07 -3.99 -11.01
C PHE A 76 7.67 -3.53 -11.46
N LEU A 77 6.74 -4.46 -11.67
CA LEU A 77 5.39 -4.14 -12.18
C LEU A 77 4.52 -3.30 -11.23
N ARG A 78 4.90 -3.18 -9.95
CA ARG A 78 4.25 -2.27 -9.01
C ARG A 78 4.71 -0.82 -9.13
N GLN A 79 5.88 -0.58 -9.72
CA GLN A 79 6.46 0.75 -9.91
C GLN A 79 6.12 1.33 -11.29
N PHE A 80 5.81 0.46 -12.25
CA PHE A 80 5.61 0.84 -13.66
C PHE A 80 4.31 0.25 -14.20
N ILE A 81 3.56 1.05 -14.96
CA ILE A 81 2.49 0.52 -15.81
C ILE A 81 3.15 -0.15 -17.01
N ALA A 82 2.81 -1.42 -17.22
CA ALA A 82 3.20 -2.19 -18.40
C ALA A 82 2.00 -2.38 -19.32
N ILE A 83 2.10 -1.90 -20.55
CA ILE A 83 1.10 -2.07 -21.59
C ILE A 83 1.67 -3.04 -22.62
N PHE A 84 1.00 -4.17 -22.80
CA PHE A 84 1.36 -5.17 -23.79
C PHE A 84 0.47 -4.95 -25.01
N THR A 85 1.05 -4.45 -26.10
CA THR A 85 0.34 -4.27 -27.37
C THR A 85 0.72 -5.36 -28.33
N GLN A 86 -0.29 -6.09 -28.79
CA GLN A 86 -0.15 -7.01 -29.91
C GLN A 86 -0.52 -6.26 -31.19
N GLY A 87 0.48 -5.95 -32.01
CA GLY A 87 0.25 -5.40 -33.33
C GLY A 87 -0.32 -6.45 -34.30
N ILE A 88 -0.80 -5.99 -35.45
CA ILE A 88 -1.11 -6.88 -36.57
C ILE A 88 0.23 -7.39 -37.14
N GLY A 89 0.51 -8.68 -36.99
CA GLY A 89 1.77 -9.33 -37.45
C GLY A 89 2.70 -9.76 -36.30
N ILE A 90 4.02 -9.69 -36.54
CA ILE A 90 5.09 -10.19 -35.62
C ILE A 90 5.54 -9.13 -34.60
N GLN A 91 4.96 -7.92 -34.62
CA GLN A 91 5.39 -6.83 -33.74
C GLN A 91 4.57 -6.85 -32.45
N SER A 92 5.10 -7.54 -31.44
CA SER A 92 4.68 -7.35 -30.04
C SER A 92 5.54 -6.26 -29.43
N THR A 93 4.91 -5.21 -28.91
CA THR A 93 5.59 -4.10 -28.25
C THR A 93 5.13 -4.01 -26.80
N ILE A 94 6.03 -3.53 -25.94
CA ILE A 94 5.76 -3.30 -24.53
C ILE A 94 5.99 -1.82 -24.28
N GLY A 95 4.94 -1.13 -23.85
CA GLY A 95 5.03 0.24 -23.33
C GLY A 95 5.25 0.20 -21.82
N LEU A 96 6.19 1.00 -21.33
CA LEU A 96 6.42 1.19 -19.90
C LEU A 96 6.25 2.66 -19.55
N ALA A 97 5.57 2.94 -18.44
CA ALA A 97 5.43 4.29 -17.91
C ALA A 97 5.65 4.29 -16.40
N ASN A 98 6.35 5.30 -15.90
CA ASN A 98 6.50 5.53 -14.47
C ASN A 98 5.13 5.77 -13.86
N ILE A 99 4.81 5.01 -12.82
CA ILE A 99 3.72 5.40 -11.95
C ILE A 99 4.32 6.41 -11.00
N ASP A 100 4.13 7.70 -11.28
CA ASP A 100 4.28 8.74 -10.27
C ASP A 100 3.16 8.55 -9.24
N ILE A 101 3.26 7.48 -8.46
CA ILE A 101 2.60 7.40 -7.17
C ILE A 101 3.39 8.38 -6.31
N LYS A 102 3.10 9.67 -6.47
CA LYS A 102 3.20 10.55 -5.30
C LYS A 102 2.49 9.76 -4.22
N PRO A 103 3.11 9.47 -3.06
CA PRO A 103 2.33 9.05 -1.93
C PRO A 103 1.25 10.11 -1.87
N LYS A 104 0.01 9.73 -2.21
CA LYS A 104 -1.13 10.58 -1.91
C LYS A 104 -0.94 10.72 -0.43
N ASN A 105 -0.39 11.85 0.01
CA ASN A 105 0.04 12.01 1.38
C ASN A 105 -1.14 11.49 2.15
N SER A 106 -0.96 10.33 2.74
CA SER A 106 -1.86 9.86 3.74
C SER A 106 -1.46 10.67 4.97
N SER A 107 -1.58 12.01 4.87
CA SER A 107 -2.73 12.60 5.53
C SER A 107 -3.97 11.79 5.09
N SER A 108 -4.12 10.59 5.64
CA SER A 108 -5.24 10.34 6.52
C SER A 108 -5.31 11.54 7.45
N SER A 109 -5.82 12.65 6.90
CA SER A 109 -6.58 13.59 7.64
C SER A 109 -7.58 12.69 8.33
N ALA A 110 -7.36 12.49 9.62
CA ALA A 110 -8.33 11.97 10.55
C ALA A 110 -9.49 12.99 10.67
N SER A 111 -10.01 13.49 9.54
CA SER A 111 -11.02 14.53 9.48
C SER A 111 -12.43 13.97 9.42
N ASN A 112 -12.62 12.65 9.27
CA ASN A 112 -13.96 12.08 9.15
C ASN A 112 -14.35 11.11 10.28
N PHE A 113 -13.43 10.74 11.19
CA PHE A 113 -13.79 9.84 12.30
C PHE A 113 -14.73 10.49 13.33
N TRP A 114 -14.60 11.81 13.53
CA TRP A 114 -15.43 12.56 14.47
C TRP A 114 -16.79 13.01 13.88
N SER A 115 -16.95 12.96 12.55
CA SER A 115 -18.17 13.44 11.89
C SER A 115 -19.33 12.46 12.07
N ASP A 116 -19.08 11.15 12.02
CA ASP A 116 -20.15 10.15 12.05
C ASP A 116 -20.81 10.00 13.42
N TRP A 117 -20.09 10.27 14.51
CA TRP A 117 -20.65 10.18 15.87
C TRP A 117 -21.60 11.33 16.20
N SER A 118 -21.42 12.48 15.54
CA SER A 118 -22.28 13.65 15.77
C SER A 118 -23.73 13.38 15.38
N LEU A 119 -23.97 12.67 14.27
CA LEU A 119 -25.30 12.32 13.80
C LEU A 119 -26.05 11.45 14.82
N TYR A 120 -25.39 10.42 15.36
CA TYR A 120 -25.98 9.56 16.40
C TYR A 120 -26.27 10.32 17.69
N PHE A 121 -25.44 11.31 18.05
CA PHE A 121 -25.67 12.15 19.21
C PHE A 121 -26.92 13.05 19.03
N TYR A 122 -27.10 13.65 17.85
CA TYR A 122 -28.29 14.46 17.54
C TYR A 122 -29.57 13.62 17.46
N ILE A 123 -29.51 12.43 16.86
CA ILE A 123 -30.63 11.50 16.83
C ILE A 123 -31.00 11.06 18.27
N GLY A 124 -30.00 10.75 19.10
CA GLY A 124 -30.19 10.38 20.51
C GLY A 124 -30.87 11.47 21.33
N ILE A 125 -30.41 12.73 21.23
CA ILE A 125 -31.02 13.87 21.93
C ILE A 125 -32.46 14.09 21.44
N GLY A 126 -32.72 13.97 20.14
CA GLY A 126 -34.06 14.12 19.56
C GLY A 126 -35.06 13.09 20.11
N VAL A 127 -34.66 11.81 20.18
CA VAL A 127 -35.51 10.74 20.71
C VAL A 127 -35.75 10.92 22.22
N ALA A 128 -34.72 11.26 22.99
CA ALA A 128 -34.86 11.51 24.42
C ALA A 128 -35.79 12.70 24.71
N GLY A 129 -35.67 13.79 23.94
CA GLY A 129 -36.56 14.95 24.03
C GLY A 129 -38.02 14.60 23.77
N CYS A 130 -38.31 13.82 22.72
CA CYS A 130 -39.66 13.34 22.42
C CYS A 130 -40.25 12.50 23.57
N LEU A 131 -39.46 11.60 24.17
CA LEU A 131 -39.92 10.79 25.29
C LEU A 131 -40.28 11.62 26.52
N ILE A 132 -39.50 12.66 26.82
CA ILE A 132 -39.79 13.57 27.95
C ILE A 132 -41.12 14.30 27.74
N VAL A 133 -41.39 14.79 26.53
CA VAL A 133 -42.65 15.47 26.21
C VAL A 133 -43.84 14.52 26.36
N VAL A 134 -43.73 13.28 25.88
CA VAL A 134 -44.78 12.26 26.02
C VAL A 134 -45.06 11.96 27.49
N ILE A 135 -44.02 11.81 28.31
CA ILE A 135 -44.16 11.57 29.76
C ILE A 135 -44.87 12.75 30.43
N LEU A 136 -44.48 14.00 30.12
CA LEU A 136 -45.12 15.19 30.67
C LEU A 136 -46.61 15.28 30.27
N LEU A 137 -46.95 14.95 29.02
CA LEU A 137 -48.35 14.91 28.58
C LEU A 137 -49.16 13.84 29.32
N ILE A 138 -48.58 12.66 29.57
CA ILE A 138 -49.23 11.60 30.36
C ILE A 138 -49.47 12.07 31.80
N ILE A 139 -48.49 12.73 32.41
CA ILE A 139 -48.61 13.27 33.78
C ILE A 139 -49.70 14.35 33.82
N LEU A 140 -49.69 15.31 32.90
CA LEU A 140 -50.71 16.36 32.81
C LEU A 140 -52.10 15.79 32.57
N TYR A 141 -52.23 14.79 31.70
CA TYR A 141 -53.49 14.10 31.46
C TYR A 141 -54.01 13.41 32.73
N ARG A 142 -53.13 12.73 33.47
CA ARG A 142 -53.51 12.09 34.75
C ARG A 142 -53.87 13.11 35.82
N LEU A 143 -53.20 14.26 35.88
CA LEU A 143 -53.55 15.34 36.81
C LEU A 143 -54.88 15.99 36.46
N LYS A 144 -55.17 16.20 35.17
CA LYS A 144 -56.47 16.72 34.71
C LYS A 144 -57.62 15.75 35.01
N LYS A 145 -57.41 14.43 34.90
CA LYS A 145 -58.44 13.43 35.21
C LYS A 145 -58.72 13.30 36.73
N ARG A 146 -57.81 13.76 37.60
CA ARG A 146 -57.99 13.73 39.06
C ARG A 146 -58.67 14.98 39.64
N ARG A 147 -58.80 16.05 38.86
CA ARG A 147 -59.66 17.20 39.20
C ARG A 147 -61.02 17.00 38.55
#